data_AF-A0A8T4ZS95-F1
#
_entry.id   AF-A0A8T4ZS95-F1
#
_cell.length_a   1.000
_cell.length_b   1.000
_cell.length_c   1.000
_cell.angle_alpha   90.00
_cell.angle_beta   90.00
_cell.angle_gamma   90.00
#
_symmetry.space_group_name_H-M   'P 1'
#
loop_
_entity.id
_entity.type
_entity.pdbx_description
1 polymer ?
#
loop_
_entity_poly.entity_id
_entity_poly.type
_entity_poly.pdbx_seq_one_letter_code
_entity_poly.pdbx_strand_id
1 'polypeptide(L)'
;EPSCLFAGRGNHPRRGKWKEGPKEEDIILNLSPDSPRPEGNWKQIVWEPERMYIAKWEDKLTGKMKYVWFSDSAFLKQEREKEKFKKAEKLGKKIGEIEAHIMSNLGSSDDNRKMIATVCWLIHKLNMRVGDEKDPGEADTVGAITLRPEHIRIEGNMLHFDFLGKDAVRWVKEIEAPATVIENIRHYMKSCREYLFENIDSRKVSRFLSEKMKGLTAKVFRTWKCTQTVKDYLDKCNVKKEDAEYQKLFEAKMANLEAAKAANHKRKIPDKFEERLSKKEAKLKELEATLREKTAAGKKTEAIEKRLEKTRLDIKLTKETKEYNLGTSLKSYIDPMAYVRWANSVEFNLEKFYPKTLRNKYRWALGETGKQVR
;
A
#
# COMPACT_ATOMS: atom_id res chain seq x y z
N GLU A 1 12.02 -15.37 15.76
CA GLU A 1 11.10 -14.53 16.56
C GLU A 1 11.26 -14.98 18.01
N PRO A 2 11.61 -14.12 18.98
CA PRO A 2 11.71 -14.54 20.38
C PRO A 2 10.33 -14.84 20.98
N SER A 3 10.30 -15.63 22.06
CA SER A 3 9.09 -15.79 22.87
C SER A 3 8.65 -14.45 23.45
N CYS A 4 7.36 -14.14 23.40
CA CYS A 4 6.83 -12.85 23.83
C CYS A 4 5.33 -12.89 24.15
N LEU A 5 4.78 -11.78 24.65
CA LEU A 5 3.34 -11.57 24.69
C LEU A 5 2.84 -11.17 23.30
N PHE A 6 1.81 -11.86 22.81
CA PHE A 6 1.27 -11.63 21.48
C PHE A 6 0.57 -10.27 21.39
N ALA A 7 1.14 -9.37 20.58
CA ALA A 7 0.60 -8.03 20.34
C ALA A 7 -0.27 -7.96 19.07
N GLY A 8 -1.36 -8.73 19.02
CA GLY A 8 -2.33 -8.68 17.93
C GLY A 8 -2.94 -7.27 17.76
N ARG A 9 -3.16 -6.82 16.51
CA ARG A 9 -3.71 -5.47 16.21
C ARG A 9 -5.23 -5.40 16.44
N GLY A 10 -5.75 -4.20 16.75
CA GLY A 10 -7.16 -4.01 17.10
C GLY A 10 -7.58 -4.81 18.34
N ASN A 11 -8.85 -5.18 18.44
CA ASN A 11 -9.39 -6.00 19.54
C ASN A 11 -9.15 -7.50 19.28
N HIS A 12 -7.91 -7.88 18.96
CA HIS A 12 -7.59 -9.27 18.64
C HIS A 12 -7.80 -10.18 19.86
N PRO A 13 -8.57 -11.28 19.74
CA PRO A 13 -8.96 -12.12 20.90
C PRO A 13 -7.80 -12.90 21.54
N ARG A 14 -6.63 -12.91 20.92
CA ARG A 14 -5.41 -13.57 21.43
C ARG A 14 -4.39 -12.56 21.96
N ARG A 15 -4.68 -11.25 21.94
CA ARG A 15 -3.78 -10.22 22.46
C ARG A 15 -3.43 -10.50 23.92
N GLY A 16 -2.16 -10.37 24.26
CA GLY A 16 -1.65 -10.62 25.61
C GLY A 16 -1.40 -12.09 25.94
N LYS A 17 -1.80 -13.04 25.08
CA LYS A 17 -1.45 -14.46 25.27
C LYS A 17 0.04 -14.67 25.09
N TRP A 18 0.60 -15.62 25.83
CA TRP A 18 1.98 -16.06 25.63
C TRP A 18 2.14 -16.68 24.24
N LYS A 19 3.15 -16.22 23.52
CA LYS A 19 3.59 -16.78 22.25
C LYS A 19 4.99 -17.32 22.44
N GLU A 20 5.09 -18.65 22.44
CA GLU A 20 6.37 -19.33 22.44
C GLU A 20 7.08 -19.11 21.09
N GLY A 21 8.37 -18.78 21.12
CA GLY A 21 9.22 -18.73 19.94
C GLY A 21 9.53 -20.14 19.42
N PRO A 22 9.89 -20.29 18.13
CA PRO A 22 10.28 -21.58 17.59
C PRO A 22 11.60 -22.07 18.17
N LYS A 23 11.68 -23.38 18.41
CA LYS A 23 12.91 -24.12 18.67
C LYS A 23 13.43 -24.77 17.37
N GLU A 24 14.63 -25.33 17.39
CA GLU A 24 15.19 -26.06 16.22
C GLU A 24 14.23 -27.16 15.72
N GLU A 25 13.66 -27.92 16.64
CA GLU A 25 12.69 -29.01 16.40
C GLU A 25 11.35 -28.54 15.81
N ASP A 26 11.08 -27.22 15.77
CA ASP A 26 9.91 -26.65 15.11
C ASP A 26 10.20 -26.25 13.64
N ILE A 27 11.48 -26.15 13.26
CA ILE A 27 11.93 -25.49 12.04
C ILE A 27 12.17 -26.49 10.91
N ILE A 28 11.53 -26.23 9.77
CA ILE A 28 11.76 -26.92 8.50
C ILE A 28 12.67 -26.06 7.62
N LEU A 29 13.82 -26.59 7.23
CA LEU A 29 14.77 -25.95 6.32
C LEU A 29 14.48 -26.34 4.87
N ASN A 30 14.58 -25.38 3.95
CA ASN A 30 14.49 -25.61 2.51
C ASN A 30 15.87 -25.44 1.88
N LEU A 31 16.56 -26.57 1.66
CA LEU A 31 17.95 -26.60 1.19
C LEU A 31 18.05 -27.52 -0.02
N SER A 32 18.90 -27.15 -0.98
CA SER A 32 19.18 -28.00 -2.12
C SER A 32 19.93 -29.27 -1.69
N PRO A 33 19.82 -30.38 -2.43
CA PRO A 33 20.48 -31.64 -2.05
C PRO A 33 22.01 -31.54 -1.91
N ASP A 34 22.62 -30.60 -2.65
CA ASP A 34 24.06 -30.31 -2.70
C ASP A 34 24.52 -29.25 -1.70
N SER A 35 23.60 -28.59 -0.99
CA SER A 35 23.95 -27.58 0.02
C SER A 35 24.53 -28.23 1.30
N PRO A 36 25.54 -27.61 1.94
CA PRO A 36 25.97 -28.01 3.27
C PRO A 36 24.80 -28.03 4.25
N ARG A 37 24.68 -29.10 5.04
CA ARG A 37 23.59 -29.23 6.01
C ARG A 37 24.03 -28.62 7.35
N PRO A 38 23.29 -27.62 7.87
CA PRO A 38 23.61 -27.07 9.17
C PRO A 38 23.37 -28.11 10.27
N GLU A 39 24.26 -28.16 11.25
CA GLU A 39 24.06 -28.93 12.48
C GLU A 39 22.82 -28.42 13.23
N GLY A 40 22.17 -29.28 14.01
CA GLY A 40 20.99 -28.96 14.81
C GLY A 40 19.88 -29.99 14.71
N ASN A 41 18.98 -30.00 15.70
CA ASN A 41 17.84 -30.92 15.74
C ASN A 41 16.65 -30.35 14.96
N TRP A 42 16.84 -30.11 13.66
CA TRP A 42 15.82 -29.52 12.79
C TRP A 42 14.63 -30.46 12.59
N LYS A 43 13.42 -29.91 12.55
CA LYS A 43 12.19 -30.68 12.30
C LYS A 43 12.28 -31.52 11.02
N GLN A 44 12.74 -30.88 9.95
CA GLN A 44 12.89 -31.52 8.65
C GLN A 44 13.81 -30.67 7.75
N ILE A 45 14.53 -31.32 6.84
CA ILE A 45 15.16 -30.67 5.69
C ILE A 45 14.41 -31.14 4.44
N VAL A 46 13.88 -30.20 3.67
CA VAL A 46 13.15 -30.44 2.42
C VAL A 46 13.83 -29.72 1.25
N TRP A 47 13.50 -30.15 0.03
CA TRP A 47 13.86 -29.42 -1.19
C TRP A 47 12.59 -29.04 -1.95
N GLU A 48 12.18 -27.79 -1.80
CA GLU A 48 11.07 -27.16 -2.51
C GLU A 48 11.63 -26.04 -3.41
N PRO A 49 12.21 -26.36 -4.59
CA PRO A 49 12.90 -25.39 -5.46
C PRO A 49 12.00 -24.26 -5.96
N GLU A 50 10.70 -24.53 -6.07
CA GLU A 50 9.69 -23.55 -6.51
C GLU A 50 9.29 -22.55 -5.41
N ARG A 51 9.87 -22.68 -4.21
CA ARG A 51 9.57 -21.83 -3.04
C ARG A 51 10.78 -21.00 -2.65
N MET A 52 10.54 -19.73 -2.34
CA MET A 52 11.59 -18.74 -2.05
C MET A 52 11.94 -18.64 -0.55
N TYR A 53 11.28 -19.40 0.33
CA TYR A 53 11.60 -19.36 1.76
C TYR A 53 12.82 -20.24 2.02
N ILE A 54 13.62 -19.85 3.02
CA ILE A 54 14.83 -20.59 3.44
C ILE A 54 14.48 -21.51 4.62
N ALA A 55 13.62 -21.04 5.52
CA ALA A 55 13.10 -21.83 6.63
C ALA A 55 11.64 -21.50 6.85
N LYS A 56 10.88 -22.45 7.40
CA LYS A 56 9.48 -22.25 7.81
C LYS A 56 9.22 -22.97 9.13
N TRP A 57 8.28 -22.46 9.91
CA TRP A 57 7.81 -23.10 11.14
C TRP A 57 6.34 -22.75 11.37
N GLU A 58 5.64 -23.56 12.15
CA GLU A 58 4.27 -23.26 12.56
C GLU A 58 4.27 -22.43 13.84
N ASP A 59 3.57 -21.31 13.84
CA ASP A 59 3.40 -20.48 15.04
C ASP A 59 2.44 -21.17 16.01
N LYS A 60 2.95 -21.70 17.13
CA LYS A 60 2.19 -22.48 18.12
C LYS A 60 0.93 -21.78 18.66
N LEU A 61 0.93 -20.45 18.72
CA LEU A 61 -0.24 -19.70 19.19
C LEU A 61 -1.31 -19.55 18.10
N THR A 62 -0.91 -19.37 16.84
CA THR A 62 -1.82 -19.05 15.73
C THR A 62 -2.11 -20.20 14.79
N GLY A 63 -1.32 -21.27 14.80
CA GLY A 63 -1.35 -22.36 13.82
C GLY A 63 -0.86 -21.95 12.43
N LYS A 64 -0.30 -20.74 12.29
CA LYS A 64 0.07 -20.18 10.98
C LYS A 64 1.52 -20.44 10.66
N MET A 65 1.78 -20.83 9.42
CA MET A 65 3.14 -20.95 8.91
C MET A 65 3.83 -19.58 8.84
N LYS A 66 5.00 -19.51 9.47
CA LYS A 66 5.97 -18.43 9.39
C LYS A 66 7.12 -18.85 8.50
N TYR A 67 7.81 -17.86 7.96
CA TYR A 67 8.83 -18.07 6.94
C TYR A 67 10.00 -17.11 7.15
N VAL A 68 11.21 -17.63 6.97
CA VAL A 68 12.41 -16.83 6.72
C VAL A 68 12.55 -16.65 5.22
N TRP A 69 12.65 -15.40 4.78
CA TRP A 69 12.80 -15.03 3.37
C TRP A 69 14.16 -14.36 3.14
N PHE A 70 14.64 -14.40 1.90
CA PHE A 70 15.70 -13.51 1.44
C PHE A 70 15.34 -12.04 1.70
N SER A 71 16.39 -11.22 1.93
CA SER A 71 16.29 -9.76 2.01
C SER A 71 15.59 -9.19 0.78
N ASP A 72 14.84 -8.09 0.95
CA ASP A 72 14.24 -7.33 -0.16
C ASP A 72 15.27 -6.87 -1.21
N SER A 73 16.57 -6.81 -0.84
CA SER A 73 17.67 -6.48 -1.76
C SER A 73 18.22 -7.67 -2.54
N ALA A 74 17.81 -8.91 -2.25
CA ALA A 74 18.26 -10.08 -3.00
C ALA A 74 17.70 -10.06 -4.42
N PHE A 75 18.49 -10.46 -5.42
CA PHE A 75 18.11 -10.40 -6.83
C PHE A 75 16.76 -11.11 -7.11
N LEU A 76 16.51 -12.26 -6.49
CA LEU A 76 15.25 -13.00 -6.61
C LEU A 76 14.03 -12.20 -6.13
N LYS A 77 14.16 -11.45 -5.03
CA LYS A 77 13.09 -10.58 -4.51
C LYS A 77 12.87 -9.37 -5.41
N GLN A 78 13.95 -8.78 -5.92
CA GLN A 78 13.90 -7.66 -6.86
C GLN A 78 13.20 -8.05 -8.17
N GLU A 79 13.53 -9.20 -8.76
CA GLU A 79 12.89 -9.67 -9.99
C GLU A 79 11.40 -9.96 -9.80
N ARG A 80 11.00 -10.61 -8.69
CA ARG A 80 9.56 -10.79 -8.38
C ARG A 80 8.82 -9.47 -8.23
N GLU A 81 9.47 -8.46 -7.67
CA GLU A 81 8.87 -7.15 -7.53
C GLU A 81 8.77 -6.41 -8.86
N LYS A 82 9.78 -6.52 -9.72
CA LYS A 82 9.74 -6.02 -11.11
C LYS A 82 8.62 -6.68 -11.91
N GLU A 83 8.44 -7.99 -11.80
CA GLU A 83 7.30 -8.73 -12.40
C GLU A 83 5.95 -8.19 -11.90
N LYS A 84 5.83 -7.94 -10.59
CA LYS A 84 4.62 -7.37 -9.99
C LYS A 84 4.27 -6.01 -10.62
N PHE A 85 5.25 -5.13 -10.80
CA PHE A 85 5.00 -3.81 -11.40
C PHE A 85 4.73 -3.88 -12.91
N LYS A 86 5.44 -4.73 -13.66
CA LYS A 86 5.12 -5.02 -15.07
C LYS A 86 3.68 -5.51 -15.25
N LYS A 87 3.19 -6.32 -14.30
CA LYS A 87 1.79 -6.78 -14.30
C LYS A 87 0.80 -5.64 -14.05
N ALA A 88 1.12 -4.69 -13.17
CA ALA A 88 0.32 -3.50 -12.95
C ALA A 88 0.30 -2.57 -14.18
N GLU A 89 1.44 -2.43 -14.87
CA GLU A 89 1.51 -1.70 -16.15
C GLU A 89 0.65 -2.36 -17.24
N LYS A 90 0.73 -3.70 -17.36
CA LYS A 90 -0.11 -4.47 -18.29
C LYS A 90 -1.61 -4.34 -17.97
N LEU A 91 -1.98 -4.31 -16.69
CA LEU A 91 -3.35 -4.00 -16.27
C LEU A 91 -3.78 -2.61 -16.78
N GLY A 92 -2.93 -1.59 -16.61
CA GLY A 92 -3.23 -0.25 -17.09
C GLY A 92 -3.53 -0.19 -18.59
N LYS A 93 -2.79 -0.93 -19.41
CA LYS A 93 -3.03 -1.03 -20.86
C LYS A 93 -4.35 -1.73 -21.23
N LYS A 94 -4.87 -2.59 -20.35
CA LYS A 94 -6.11 -3.36 -20.54
C LYS A 94 -7.28 -2.85 -19.69
N ILE A 95 -7.13 -1.72 -19.00
CA ILE A 95 -8.11 -1.32 -17.99
C ILE A 95 -9.50 -1.08 -18.59
N GLY A 96 -9.58 -0.52 -19.80
CA GLY A 96 -10.86 -0.33 -20.49
C GLY A 96 -11.57 -1.65 -20.82
N GLU A 97 -10.85 -2.66 -21.31
CA GLU A 97 -11.40 -4.02 -21.55
C GLU A 97 -11.93 -4.65 -20.25
N ILE A 98 -11.19 -4.47 -19.16
CA ILE A 98 -11.54 -4.98 -17.83
C ILE A 98 -12.77 -4.26 -17.28
N GLU A 99 -12.84 -2.94 -17.40
CA GLU A 99 -14.00 -2.15 -16.97
C GLU A 99 -15.25 -2.53 -17.76
N ALA A 100 -15.15 -2.65 -19.10
CA ALA A 100 -16.26 -3.10 -19.93
C ALA A 100 -16.73 -4.51 -19.56
N HIS A 101 -15.78 -5.41 -19.25
CA HIS A 101 -16.11 -6.75 -18.78
C HIS A 101 -16.81 -6.76 -17.42
N ILE A 102 -16.36 -5.95 -16.47
CA ILE A 102 -17.04 -5.79 -15.18
C ILE A 102 -18.46 -5.27 -15.40
N MET A 103 -18.60 -4.16 -16.14
CA MET A 103 -19.90 -3.50 -16.35
C MET A 103 -20.91 -4.39 -17.05
N SER A 104 -20.51 -5.09 -18.13
CA SER A 104 -21.40 -6.01 -18.86
C SER A 104 -21.89 -7.20 -18.01
N ASN A 105 -21.17 -7.56 -16.96
CA ASN A 105 -21.53 -8.68 -16.07
C ASN A 105 -22.29 -8.24 -14.82
N LEU A 106 -22.48 -6.94 -14.57
CA LEU A 106 -23.31 -6.44 -13.46
C LEU A 106 -24.79 -6.81 -13.61
N GLY A 107 -25.25 -7.12 -14.82
CA GLY A 107 -26.61 -7.57 -15.12
C GLY A 107 -26.70 -9.04 -15.55
N SER A 108 -25.68 -9.85 -15.28
CA SER A 108 -25.63 -11.28 -15.67
C SER A 108 -26.84 -12.06 -15.13
N SER A 109 -27.36 -13.02 -15.90
CA SER A 109 -28.40 -13.96 -15.41
C SER A 109 -27.84 -14.96 -14.39
N ASP A 110 -26.55 -15.31 -14.49
CA ASP A 110 -25.81 -16.04 -13.45
C ASP A 110 -25.53 -15.10 -12.26
N ASP A 111 -26.14 -15.40 -11.12
CA ASP A 111 -26.03 -14.63 -9.88
C ASP A 111 -24.60 -14.63 -9.30
N ASN A 112 -23.89 -15.76 -9.35
CA ASN A 112 -22.49 -15.81 -8.89
C ASN A 112 -21.63 -14.85 -9.72
N ARG A 113 -21.83 -14.84 -11.04
CA ARG A 113 -21.10 -13.97 -11.96
C ARG A 113 -21.43 -12.49 -11.74
N LYS A 114 -22.71 -12.19 -11.51
CA LYS A 114 -23.20 -10.85 -11.14
C LYS A 114 -22.58 -10.35 -9.84
N MET A 115 -22.51 -11.21 -8.83
CA MET A 115 -21.90 -10.95 -7.53
C MET A 115 -20.40 -10.66 -7.66
N ILE A 116 -19.67 -11.51 -8.41
CA ILE A 116 -18.23 -11.32 -8.68
C ILE A 116 -17.97 -10.01 -9.42
N ALA A 117 -18.80 -9.66 -10.41
CA ALA A 117 -18.69 -8.39 -11.13
C ALA A 117 -18.88 -7.20 -10.19
N THR A 118 -19.86 -7.27 -9.29
CA THR A 118 -20.12 -6.24 -8.26
C THR A 118 -18.91 -6.08 -7.32
N VAL A 119 -18.33 -7.19 -6.85
CA VAL A 119 -17.09 -7.18 -6.05
C VAL A 119 -15.92 -6.57 -6.82
N CYS A 120 -15.74 -6.93 -8.10
CA CYS A 120 -14.68 -6.38 -8.93
C CYS A 120 -14.84 -4.87 -9.14
N TRP A 121 -16.07 -4.39 -9.31
CA TRP A 121 -16.38 -2.96 -9.40
C TRP A 121 -15.96 -2.22 -8.13
N LEU A 122 -16.30 -2.75 -6.94
CA LEU A 122 -15.90 -2.19 -5.65
C LEU A 122 -14.38 -2.15 -5.48
N ILE A 123 -13.68 -3.25 -5.79
CA ILE A 123 -12.22 -3.34 -5.71
C ILE A 123 -11.57 -2.27 -6.59
N HIS A 124 -12.02 -2.16 -7.85
CA HIS A 124 -11.46 -1.25 -8.83
C HIS A 124 -11.75 0.22 -8.48
N LYS A 125 -13.02 0.60 -8.31
CA LYS A 125 -13.43 2.01 -8.14
C LYS A 125 -13.04 2.58 -6.79
N LEU A 126 -13.10 1.79 -5.72
CA LEU A 126 -12.78 2.25 -4.36
C LEU A 126 -11.35 1.94 -3.92
N ASN A 127 -10.59 1.21 -4.74
CA ASN A 127 -9.26 0.70 -4.41
C ASN A 127 -9.28 -0.22 -3.18
N MET A 128 -10.35 -1.01 -3.00
CA MET A 128 -10.56 -1.86 -1.83
C MET A 128 -9.61 -3.07 -1.83
N ARG A 129 -9.28 -3.62 -0.66
CA ARG A 129 -8.63 -4.94 -0.59
C ARG A 129 -9.67 -6.01 -0.83
N VAL A 130 -9.28 -7.12 -1.44
CA VAL A 130 -10.20 -8.24 -1.73
C VAL A 130 -10.89 -8.75 -0.46
N GLY A 131 -10.14 -8.97 0.64
CA GLY A 131 -10.68 -9.61 1.84
C GLY A 131 -10.95 -11.08 1.57
N ASP A 132 -10.40 -11.97 2.40
CA ASP A 132 -10.81 -13.36 2.44
C ASP A 132 -11.45 -13.60 3.81
N GLU A 133 -12.25 -14.64 3.94
CA GLU A 133 -12.80 -15.07 5.23
C GLU A 133 -11.69 -15.29 6.26
N LYS A 134 -12.02 -15.00 7.52
CA LYS A 134 -11.07 -15.00 8.63
C LYS A 134 -11.35 -16.15 9.56
N ASP A 135 -10.28 -16.71 10.14
CA ASP A 135 -10.43 -17.68 11.22
C ASP A 135 -11.13 -17.03 12.43
N PRO A 136 -11.96 -17.76 13.20
CA PRO A 136 -12.66 -17.26 14.39
C PRO A 136 -11.75 -16.63 15.47
N GLY A 137 -10.44 -16.86 15.39
CA GLY A 137 -9.43 -16.31 16.31
C GLY A 137 -8.81 -14.98 15.86
N GLU A 138 -9.27 -14.35 14.78
CA GLU A 138 -8.72 -13.09 14.27
C GLU A 138 -9.50 -11.84 14.72
N ALA A 139 -8.89 -10.67 14.56
CA ALA A 139 -9.61 -9.40 14.67
C ALA A 139 -10.66 -9.28 13.56
N ASP A 140 -11.87 -8.84 13.92
CA ASP A 140 -12.96 -8.58 12.98
C ASP A 140 -12.60 -7.40 12.08
N THR A 141 -12.37 -7.71 10.83
CA THR A 141 -11.74 -6.83 9.85
C THR A 141 -12.20 -7.28 8.47
N VAL A 142 -12.66 -6.37 7.63
CA VAL A 142 -13.29 -6.76 6.36
C VAL A 142 -12.56 -6.23 5.13
N GLY A 143 -12.82 -6.88 3.99
CA GLY A 143 -12.48 -6.41 2.65
C GLY A 143 -13.68 -6.58 1.72
N ALA A 144 -13.48 -6.40 0.42
CA ALA A 144 -14.56 -6.35 -0.56
C ALA A 144 -15.49 -7.57 -0.55
N ILE A 145 -14.96 -8.79 -0.44
CA ILE A 145 -15.75 -10.02 -0.40
C ILE A 145 -16.46 -10.18 0.95
N THR A 146 -15.81 -9.80 2.04
CA THR A 146 -16.32 -9.98 3.41
C THR A 146 -17.08 -8.77 3.95
N LEU A 147 -17.61 -7.91 3.07
CA LEU A 147 -18.52 -6.83 3.47
C LEU A 147 -19.80 -7.43 4.07
N ARG A 148 -20.45 -6.66 4.95
CA ARG A 148 -21.67 -7.03 5.68
C ARG A 148 -22.65 -5.86 5.63
N PRO A 149 -23.98 -6.06 5.82
CA PRO A 149 -24.96 -5.01 5.59
C PRO A 149 -24.72 -3.75 6.41
N GLU A 150 -24.26 -3.90 7.65
CA GLU A 150 -23.97 -2.78 8.54
C GLU A 150 -22.80 -1.89 8.07
N HIS A 151 -21.96 -2.39 7.14
CA HIS A 151 -20.82 -1.63 6.61
C HIS A 151 -21.18 -0.68 5.47
N ILE A 152 -22.41 -0.76 4.94
CA ILE A 152 -22.84 0.01 3.77
C ILE A 152 -24.17 0.70 4.04
N ARG A 153 -24.20 2.01 3.88
CA ARG A 153 -25.43 2.81 3.84
C ARG A 153 -25.66 3.32 2.42
N ILE A 154 -26.89 3.27 1.96
CA ILE A 154 -27.28 3.67 0.60
C ILE A 154 -28.20 4.90 0.67
N GLU A 155 -27.81 5.98 -0.01
CA GLU A 155 -28.59 7.22 -0.13
C GLU A 155 -28.75 7.58 -1.61
N GLY A 156 -29.93 7.34 -2.19
CA GLY A 156 -30.12 7.51 -3.64
C GLY A 156 -29.20 6.58 -4.45
N ASN A 157 -28.25 7.18 -5.17
CA ASN A 157 -27.17 6.53 -5.93
C ASN A 157 -25.81 6.57 -5.22
N MET A 158 -25.74 7.12 -4.00
CA MET A 158 -24.53 7.19 -3.20
C MET A 158 -24.41 5.97 -2.28
N LEU A 159 -23.23 5.36 -2.28
CA LEU A 159 -22.84 4.31 -1.33
C LEU A 159 -21.88 4.90 -0.30
N HIS A 160 -22.24 4.84 0.98
CA HIS A 160 -21.36 5.22 2.09
C HIS A 160 -20.86 3.96 2.79
N PHE A 161 -19.55 3.86 2.95
CA PHE A 161 -18.89 2.74 3.60
C PHE A 161 -18.26 3.19 4.91
N ASP A 162 -18.42 2.39 5.97
CA ASP A 162 -17.71 2.57 7.24
C ASP A 162 -17.45 1.21 7.90
N PHE A 163 -16.18 0.81 7.95
CA PHE A 163 -15.78 -0.46 8.54
C PHE A 163 -14.32 -0.46 8.97
N LEU A 164 -13.92 -1.48 9.74
CA LEU A 164 -12.51 -1.73 10.07
C LEU A 164 -11.86 -2.62 9.00
N GLY A 165 -10.91 -2.08 8.27
CA GLY A 165 -10.12 -2.83 7.29
C GLY A 165 -8.91 -3.53 7.92
N LYS A 166 -8.03 -4.06 7.07
CA LYS A 166 -6.75 -4.67 7.49
C LYS A 166 -6.06 -3.82 8.57
N ASP A 167 -5.56 -4.50 9.59
CA ASP A 167 -4.88 -3.91 10.75
C ASP A 167 -5.79 -3.07 11.67
N ALA A 168 -7.11 -3.29 11.57
CA ALA A 168 -8.16 -2.55 12.28
C ALA A 168 -8.15 -1.03 12.00
N VAL A 169 -7.72 -0.65 10.79
CA VAL A 169 -7.72 0.74 10.34
C VAL A 169 -9.10 1.06 9.80
N ARG A 170 -9.78 2.06 10.39
CA ARG A 170 -11.09 2.54 9.93
C ARG A 170 -11.02 3.00 8.47
N TRP A 171 -11.98 2.53 7.68
CA TRP A 171 -12.09 2.77 6.27
C TRP A 171 -13.44 3.42 6.01
N VAL A 172 -13.42 4.72 5.71
CA VAL A 172 -14.61 5.52 5.40
C VAL A 172 -14.42 6.08 4.01
N LYS A 173 -15.36 5.77 3.12
CA LYS A 173 -15.42 6.33 1.76
C LYS A 173 -16.87 6.40 1.30
N GLU A 174 -17.10 7.28 0.34
CA GLU A 174 -18.34 7.35 -0.40
C GLU A 174 -18.07 7.30 -1.90
N ILE A 175 -19.04 6.79 -2.66
CA ILE A 175 -18.98 6.77 -4.12
C ILE A 175 -20.38 6.73 -4.72
N GLU A 176 -20.57 7.53 -5.77
CA GLU A 176 -21.73 7.42 -6.63
C GLU A 176 -21.61 6.15 -7.48
N ALA A 177 -22.64 5.31 -7.46
CA ALA A 177 -22.63 4.02 -8.14
C ALA A 177 -23.72 3.92 -9.21
N PRO A 178 -23.48 3.17 -10.29
CA PRO A 178 -24.51 2.83 -11.27
C PRO A 178 -25.73 2.18 -10.60
N ALA A 179 -26.93 2.42 -11.15
CA ALA A 179 -28.16 1.84 -10.63
C ALA A 179 -28.08 0.32 -10.45
N THR A 180 -27.47 -0.39 -11.40
CA THR A 180 -27.26 -1.84 -11.34
C THR A 180 -26.41 -2.28 -10.14
N VAL A 181 -25.40 -1.49 -9.74
CA VAL A 181 -24.59 -1.79 -8.56
C VAL A 181 -25.40 -1.57 -7.29
N ILE A 182 -26.16 -0.48 -7.22
CA ILE A 182 -27.04 -0.18 -6.09
C ILE A 182 -28.10 -1.29 -5.91
N GLU A 183 -28.74 -1.71 -7.00
CA GLU A 183 -29.73 -2.79 -7.02
C GLU A 183 -29.12 -4.11 -6.56
N ASN A 184 -27.95 -4.48 -7.08
CA ASN A 184 -27.24 -5.69 -6.66
C ASN A 184 -26.93 -5.65 -5.16
N ILE A 185 -26.38 -4.55 -4.63
CA ILE A 185 -26.07 -4.43 -3.20
C ILE A 185 -27.36 -4.51 -2.37
N ARG A 186 -28.43 -3.80 -2.75
CA ARG A 186 -29.74 -3.87 -2.05
C ARG A 186 -30.31 -5.29 -2.05
N HIS A 187 -30.18 -6.01 -3.16
CA HIS A 187 -30.61 -7.39 -3.26
C HIS A 187 -29.85 -8.27 -2.27
N TYR A 188 -28.52 -8.22 -2.31
CA TYR A 188 -27.69 -9.05 -1.43
C TYR A 188 -27.78 -8.68 0.05
N MET A 189 -27.99 -7.40 0.39
CA MET A 189 -28.27 -6.98 1.77
C MET A 189 -29.54 -7.62 2.36
N LYS A 190 -30.52 -7.96 1.52
CA LYS A 190 -31.77 -8.60 1.97
C LYS A 190 -31.66 -10.12 2.08
N SER A 191 -30.77 -10.73 1.30
CA SER A 191 -30.65 -12.19 1.19
C SER A 191 -29.48 -12.78 1.96
N CYS A 192 -28.48 -11.98 2.36
CA CYS A 192 -27.31 -12.46 3.06
C CYS A 192 -27.61 -12.90 4.50
N ARG A 193 -26.85 -13.87 4.99
CA ARG A 193 -26.83 -14.32 6.39
C ARG A 193 -25.72 -13.64 7.17
N GLU A 194 -24.50 -13.65 6.63
CA GLU A 194 -23.32 -13.08 7.28
C GLU A 194 -22.63 -12.04 6.39
N TYR A 195 -22.19 -12.44 5.20
CA TYR A 195 -21.50 -11.56 4.24
C TYR A 195 -22.42 -11.19 3.09
N LEU A 196 -22.30 -9.96 2.57
CA LEU A 196 -23.02 -9.53 1.37
C LEU A 196 -22.75 -10.46 0.18
N PHE A 197 -21.51 -10.90 0.02
CA PHE A 197 -21.08 -11.64 -1.15
C PHE A 197 -20.77 -13.10 -0.78
N GLU A 198 -21.79 -13.83 -0.36
CA GLU A 198 -21.66 -15.23 0.08
C GLU A 198 -21.13 -16.15 -1.01
N ASN A 199 -20.37 -17.16 -0.61
CA ASN A 199 -19.75 -18.15 -1.49
C ASN A 199 -18.75 -17.58 -2.51
N ILE A 200 -18.36 -16.30 -2.41
CA ILE A 200 -17.32 -15.71 -3.24
C ILE A 200 -15.97 -15.80 -2.52
N ASP A 201 -14.93 -16.20 -3.24
CA ASP A 201 -13.55 -16.19 -2.72
C ASP A 201 -12.61 -15.47 -3.69
N SER A 202 -11.39 -15.18 -3.23
CA SER A 202 -10.39 -14.51 -4.07
C SER A 202 -9.99 -15.29 -5.32
N ARG A 203 -10.20 -16.61 -5.35
CA ARG A 203 -9.94 -17.46 -6.53
C ARG A 203 -10.99 -17.23 -7.61
N LYS A 204 -12.27 -17.18 -7.24
CA LYS A 204 -13.39 -16.84 -8.15
C LYS A 204 -13.20 -15.45 -8.76
N VAL A 205 -12.86 -14.45 -7.94
CA VAL A 205 -12.54 -13.09 -8.40
C VAL A 205 -11.36 -13.10 -9.37
N SER A 206 -10.28 -13.82 -9.05
CA SER A 206 -9.10 -13.89 -9.92
C SER A 206 -9.37 -14.64 -11.23
N ARG A 207 -10.26 -15.65 -11.22
CA ARG A 207 -10.68 -16.38 -12.43
C ARG A 207 -11.45 -15.47 -13.38
N PHE A 208 -12.44 -14.75 -12.87
CA PHE A 208 -13.22 -13.77 -13.63
C PHE A 208 -12.31 -12.71 -14.28
N LEU A 209 -11.41 -12.10 -13.50
CA LEU A 209 -10.45 -11.11 -14.02
C LEU A 209 -9.48 -11.72 -15.05
N SER A 210 -9.14 -13.00 -14.90
CA SER A 210 -8.23 -13.71 -15.80
C SER A 210 -8.82 -13.95 -17.19
N GLU A 211 -10.14 -13.88 -17.36
CA GLU A 211 -10.81 -13.98 -18.67
C GLU A 211 -10.35 -12.88 -19.64
N LYS A 212 -9.96 -11.71 -19.12
CA LYS A 212 -9.46 -10.58 -19.93
C LYS A 212 -7.97 -10.34 -19.78
N MET A 213 -7.37 -10.80 -18.69
CA MET A 213 -5.93 -10.72 -18.46
C MET A 213 -5.43 -11.93 -17.66
N LYS A 214 -4.90 -12.95 -18.37
CA LYS A 214 -4.40 -14.18 -17.75
C LYS A 214 -3.52 -13.92 -16.51
N GLY A 215 -3.94 -14.51 -15.39
CA GLY A 215 -3.24 -14.43 -14.11
C GLY A 215 -3.50 -13.14 -13.32
N LEU A 216 -4.36 -12.22 -13.79
CA LEU A 216 -4.72 -11.02 -13.05
C LEU A 216 -5.40 -11.38 -11.71
N THR A 217 -5.03 -10.66 -10.66
CA THR A 217 -5.65 -10.79 -9.33
C THR A 217 -6.09 -9.42 -8.83
N ALA A 218 -7.04 -9.40 -7.89
CA ALA A 218 -7.53 -8.17 -7.26
C ALA A 218 -6.41 -7.29 -6.67
N LYS A 219 -5.34 -7.90 -6.16
CA LYS A 219 -4.21 -7.17 -5.55
C LYS A 219 -3.48 -6.25 -6.54
N VAL A 220 -3.50 -6.57 -7.84
CA VAL A 220 -2.81 -5.79 -8.89
C VAL A 220 -3.45 -4.42 -9.09
N PHE A 221 -4.78 -4.31 -8.93
CA PHE A 221 -5.50 -3.02 -9.04
C PHE A 221 -4.97 -1.98 -8.07
N ARG A 222 -4.65 -2.37 -6.83
CA ARG A 222 -4.10 -1.45 -5.83
C ARG A 222 -2.73 -0.92 -6.22
N THR A 223 -1.87 -1.76 -6.78
CA THR A 223 -0.55 -1.34 -7.27
C THR A 223 -0.68 -0.41 -8.47
N TRP A 224 -1.54 -0.77 -9.43
CA TRP A 224 -1.81 0.06 -10.60
C TRP A 224 -2.38 1.43 -10.20
N LYS A 225 -3.43 1.48 -9.37
CA LYS A 225 -4.08 2.73 -8.96
C LYS A 225 -3.13 3.65 -8.21
N CYS A 226 -2.34 3.13 -7.25
CA CYS A 226 -1.34 3.93 -6.54
C CYS A 226 -0.27 4.48 -7.50
N THR A 227 0.21 3.66 -8.44
CA THR A 227 1.20 4.11 -9.43
C THR A 227 0.62 5.16 -10.37
N GLN A 228 -0.61 4.98 -10.84
CA GLN A 228 -1.29 5.94 -11.70
C GLN A 228 -1.54 7.26 -10.97
N THR A 229 -2.00 7.23 -9.72
CA THR A 229 -2.17 8.45 -8.90
C THR A 229 -0.88 9.23 -8.75
N VAL A 230 0.26 8.56 -8.57
CA VAL A 230 1.56 9.24 -8.53
C VAL A 230 1.90 9.88 -9.88
N LYS A 231 1.74 9.13 -10.98
CA LYS A 231 1.98 9.66 -12.33
C LYS A 231 1.12 10.89 -12.62
N ASP A 232 -0.19 10.79 -12.42
CA ASP A 232 -1.14 11.88 -12.66
C ASP A 232 -0.82 13.13 -11.84
N TYR A 233 -0.33 12.96 -10.61
CA TYR A 233 0.11 14.08 -9.78
C TYR A 233 1.40 14.70 -10.31
N LEU A 234 2.41 13.89 -10.58
CA LEU A 234 3.72 14.34 -11.04
C LEU A 234 3.66 15.00 -12.42
N ASP A 235 2.79 14.53 -13.31
CA ASP A 235 2.57 15.13 -14.63
C ASP A 235 1.90 16.51 -14.54
N LYS A 236 1.19 16.81 -13.45
CA LYS A 236 0.47 18.08 -13.21
C LYS A 236 1.20 19.03 -12.27
N CYS A 237 2.20 18.56 -11.54
CA CYS A 237 2.93 19.43 -10.61
C CYS A 237 3.81 20.41 -11.39
N ASN A 238 3.81 21.67 -10.97
CA ASN A 238 4.43 22.77 -11.74
C ASN A 238 5.93 22.95 -11.49
N VAL A 239 6.63 21.91 -11.05
CA VAL A 239 8.08 22.00 -10.81
C VAL A 239 8.88 21.79 -12.09
N LYS A 240 9.87 22.64 -12.30
CA LYS A 240 10.76 22.66 -13.45
C LYS A 240 12.16 22.21 -13.07
N LYS A 241 13.03 22.05 -14.08
CA LYS A 241 14.42 21.68 -13.89
C LYS A 241 15.20 22.69 -13.06
N GLU A 242 14.90 23.97 -13.20
CA GLU A 242 15.57 25.10 -12.53
C GLU A 242 15.16 25.25 -11.06
N ASP A 243 14.03 24.64 -10.68
CA ASP A 243 13.51 24.73 -9.32
C ASP A 243 14.44 24.05 -8.31
N ALA A 244 14.37 24.54 -7.08
CA ALA A 244 15.21 24.05 -6.02
C ALA A 244 14.84 22.61 -5.66
N GLU A 245 15.85 21.83 -5.31
CA GLU A 245 15.71 20.42 -4.93
C GLU A 245 14.70 20.16 -3.79
N TYR A 246 14.49 21.13 -2.90
CA TYR A 246 13.51 21.00 -1.83
C TYR A 246 12.05 21.17 -2.31
N GLN A 247 11.82 21.93 -3.39
CA GLN A 247 10.50 22.05 -4.02
C GLN A 247 10.15 20.74 -4.74
N LYS A 248 11.07 20.20 -5.54
CA LYS A 248 10.93 18.89 -6.19
C LYS A 248 10.68 17.78 -5.16
N LEU A 249 11.47 17.76 -4.06
CA LEU A 249 11.26 16.79 -2.98
C LEU A 249 9.88 16.91 -2.31
N PHE A 250 9.37 18.13 -2.16
CA PHE A 250 8.03 18.38 -1.62
C PHE A 250 6.97 17.75 -2.54
N GLU A 251 7.00 18.03 -3.85
CA GLU A 251 6.07 17.47 -4.83
C GLU A 251 6.14 15.94 -4.89
N ALA A 252 7.34 15.35 -4.88
CA ALA A 252 7.51 13.89 -4.85
C ALA A 252 6.83 13.23 -3.64
N LYS A 253 6.90 13.89 -2.47
CA LYS A 253 6.25 13.41 -1.25
C LYS A 253 4.74 13.65 -1.24
N MET A 254 4.27 14.74 -1.84
CA MET A 254 2.84 14.98 -2.03
C MET A 254 2.21 13.98 -2.99
N ALA A 255 2.90 13.62 -4.09
CA ALA A 255 2.46 12.54 -4.98
C ALA A 255 2.30 11.20 -4.22
N ASN A 256 3.25 10.89 -3.33
CA ASN A 256 3.16 9.69 -2.48
C ASN A 256 2.00 9.78 -1.47
N LEU A 257 1.71 10.97 -0.94
CA LEU A 257 0.57 11.21 -0.06
C LEU A 257 -0.74 10.91 -0.78
N GLU A 258 -0.91 11.33 -2.03
CA GLU A 258 -2.11 11.03 -2.81
C GLU A 258 -2.29 9.51 -3.02
N ALA A 259 -1.21 8.78 -3.29
CA ALA A 259 -1.28 7.32 -3.32
C ALA A 259 -1.62 6.70 -1.95
N ALA A 260 -1.09 7.25 -0.85
CA ALA A 260 -1.39 6.79 0.50
C ALA A 260 -2.87 7.04 0.88
N LYS A 261 -3.44 8.19 0.49
CA LYS A 261 -4.88 8.52 0.60
C LYS A 261 -5.72 7.53 -0.20
N ALA A 262 -5.40 7.34 -1.49
CA ALA A 262 -6.11 6.42 -2.37
C ALA A 262 -6.15 4.98 -1.80
N ALA A 263 -5.06 4.55 -1.15
CA ALA A 263 -4.92 3.23 -0.56
C ALA A 263 -5.42 3.10 0.90
N ASN A 264 -5.90 4.19 1.51
CA ASN A 264 -6.25 4.29 2.94
C ASN A 264 -5.11 3.82 3.86
N HIS A 265 -3.88 4.23 3.59
CA HIS A 265 -2.72 3.96 4.46
C HIS A 265 -2.69 4.92 5.66
N LYS A 266 -3.77 4.93 6.45
CA LYS A 266 -3.86 5.77 7.65
C LYS A 266 -2.96 5.26 8.77
N ARG A 267 -2.55 6.17 9.65
CA ARG A 267 -1.85 5.89 10.90
C ARG A 267 -2.45 6.74 12.02
N LYS A 268 -2.26 6.29 13.27
CA LYS A 268 -2.49 7.14 14.44
C LYS A 268 -1.58 8.37 14.34
N ILE A 269 -2.13 9.55 14.65
CA ILE A 269 -1.33 10.76 14.82
C ILE A 269 -0.30 10.50 15.93
N PRO A 270 1.00 10.70 15.69
CA PRO A 270 2.01 10.47 16.71
C PRO A 270 1.80 11.37 17.93
N ASP A 271 2.03 10.85 19.14
CA ASP A 271 1.69 11.57 20.38
C ASP A 271 2.43 12.93 20.49
N LYS A 272 3.69 13.01 20.03
CA LYS A 272 4.49 14.26 19.97
C LYS A 272 4.30 15.05 18.65
N PHE A 273 3.15 14.94 17.98
CA PHE A 273 2.92 15.65 16.72
C PHE A 273 2.85 17.17 16.93
N GLU A 274 1.98 17.64 17.82
CA GLU A 274 1.77 19.08 18.07
C GLU A 274 3.04 19.77 18.57
N GLU A 275 3.78 19.12 19.49
CA GLU A 275 5.06 19.64 19.99
C GLU A 275 6.07 19.83 18.85
N ARG A 276 6.19 18.85 17.94
CA ARG A 276 7.11 18.94 16.80
C ARG A 276 6.66 19.98 15.78
N LEU A 277 5.35 20.13 15.57
CA LEU A 277 4.80 21.12 14.66
C LEU A 277 5.04 22.54 15.19
N SER A 278 4.74 22.79 16.47
CA SER A 278 4.97 24.07 17.14
C SER A 278 6.45 24.49 17.08
N LYS A 279 7.40 23.56 17.29
CA LYS A 279 8.84 23.86 17.13
C LYS A 279 9.20 24.32 15.71
N LYS A 280 8.60 23.73 14.68
CA LYS A 280 8.82 24.16 13.28
C LYS A 280 8.21 25.53 13.02
N GLU A 281 7.00 25.78 13.52
CA GLU A 281 6.31 27.07 13.36
C GLU A 281 7.03 28.21 14.11
N ALA A 282 7.55 27.94 15.30
CA ALA A 282 8.41 28.88 16.03
C ALA A 282 9.67 29.20 15.23
N LYS A 283 10.33 28.19 14.64
CA LYS A 283 11.50 28.40 13.79
C LYS A 283 11.17 29.22 12.53
N LEU A 284 9.99 29.03 11.95
CA LEU A 284 9.53 29.83 10.82
C LEU A 284 9.38 31.31 11.21
N LYS A 285 8.77 31.60 12.37
CA LYS A 285 8.62 32.98 12.88
C LYS A 285 9.97 33.66 13.12
N GLU A 286 10.95 32.93 13.67
CA GLU A 286 12.31 33.42 13.86
C GLU A 286 13.00 33.77 12.53
N LEU A 287 12.84 32.92 11.51
CA LEU A 287 13.37 33.18 10.17
C LEU A 287 12.68 34.39 9.51
N GLU A 288 11.38 34.57 9.71
CA GLU A 288 10.62 35.73 9.22
C GLU A 288 11.09 37.04 9.87
N ALA A 289 11.34 37.03 11.19
CA ALA A 289 11.90 38.19 11.90
C ALA A 289 13.31 38.53 11.39
N THR A 290 14.17 37.53 11.29
CA THR A 290 15.55 37.71 10.79
C THR A 290 15.57 38.23 9.34
N LEU A 291 14.61 37.79 8.50
CA LEU A 291 14.48 38.30 7.13
C LEU A 291 14.13 39.80 7.16
N ARG A 292 13.15 40.21 7.96
CA ARG A 292 12.75 41.63 8.08
C ARG A 292 13.92 42.51 8.52
N GLU A 293 14.69 42.08 9.52
CA GLU A 293 15.87 42.81 9.99
C GLU A 293 16.94 42.94 8.90
N LYS A 294 17.21 41.88 8.15
CA LYS A 294 18.18 41.91 7.06
C LYS A 294 17.74 42.81 5.91
N THR A 295 16.46 42.74 5.53
CA THR A 295 15.88 43.62 4.50
C THR A 295 15.98 45.08 4.93
N ALA A 296 15.62 45.40 6.18
CA ALA A 296 15.74 46.76 6.71
C ALA A 296 17.18 47.26 6.75
N ALA A 297 18.14 46.36 7.01
CA ALA A 297 19.57 46.68 7.02
C ALA A 297 20.24 46.66 5.62
N GLY A 298 19.48 46.49 4.53
CA GLY A 298 20.02 46.42 3.16
C GLY A 298 20.98 45.24 2.92
N LYS A 299 20.89 44.18 3.73
CA LYS A 299 21.76 43.00 3.65
C LYS A 299 21.18 41.96 2.69
N LYS A 300 22.04 41.11 2.11
CA LYS A 300 21.64 39.97 1.26
C LYS A 300 20.64 39.02 1.96
N THR A 301 19.52 38.72 1.31
CA THR A 301 18.39 37.94 1.87
C THR A 301 18.16 36.57 1.20
N GLU A 302 18.78 36.28 0.06
CA GLU A 302 18.43 35.14 -0.78
C GLU A 302 18.60 33.80 -0.04
N ALA A 303 19.63 33.69 0.81
CA ALA A 303 19.88 32.49 1.59
C ALA A 303 18.82 32.27 2.68
N ILE A 304 18.30 33.34 3.29
CA ILE A 304 17.26 33.21 4.33
C ILE A 304 15.89 32.98 3.72
N GLU A 305 15.58 33.59 2.58
CA GLU A 305 14.35 33.36 1.82
C GLU A 305 14.22 31.89 1.41
N LYS A 306 15.30 31.29 0.88
CA LYS A 306 15.34 29.85 0.56
C LYS A 306 15.09 28.95 1.78
N ARG A 307 15.68 29.30 2.94
CA ARG A 307 15.47 28.56 4.20
C ARG A 307 14.04 28.69 4.70
N LEU A 308 13.47 29.87 4.55
CA LEU A 308 12.10 30.19 4.94
C LEU A 308 11.10 29.41 4.08
N GLU A 309 11.26 29.43 2.77
CA GLU A 309 10.43 28.65 1.85
C GLU A 309 10.52 27.14 2.13
N LYS A 310 11.73 26.60 2.27
CA LYS A 310 11.95 25.20 2.64
C LYS A 310 11.23 24.83 3.95
N THR A 311 11.27 25.72 4.94
CA THR A 311 10.60 25.52 6.24
C THR A 311 9.08 25.56 6.10
N ARG A 312 8.53 26.47 5.29
CA ARG A 312 7.09 26.52 4.98
C ARG A 312 6.61 25.23 4.33
N LEU A 313 7.34 24.71 3.33
CA LEU A 313 6.99 23.46 2.66
C LEU A 313 7.09 22.24 3.59
N ASP A 314 8.09 22.21 4.47
CA ASP A 314 8.23 21.13 5.46
C ASP A 314 7.11 21.15 6.52
N ILE A 315 6.68 22.34 6.96
CA ILE A 315 5.49 22.50 7.83
C ILE A 315 4.23 22.02 7.11
N LYS A 316 4.01 22.47 5.87
CA LYS A 316 2.87 22.05 5.04
C LYS A 316 2.83 20.53 4.91
N LEU A 317 3.94 19.92 4.52
CA LEU A 317 4.06 18.47 4.40
C LEU A 317 3.78 17.76 5.75
N THR A 318 4.29 18.29 6.85
CA THR A 318 4.07 17.73 8.20
C THR A 318 2.58 17.73 8.55
N LYS A 319 1.86 18.82 8.26
CA LYS A 319 0.40 18.93 8.48
C LYS A 319 -0.39 17.95 7.61
N GLU A 320 -0.10 17.93 6.30
CA GLU A 320 -0.80 17.10 5.31
C GLU A 320 -0.60 15.58 5.54
N THR A 321 0.58 15.19 6.04
CA THR A 321 0.93 13.77 6.20
C THR A 321 0.67 13.24 7.62
N LYS A 322 0.11 14.04 8.53
CA LYS A 322 -0.03 13.68 9.95
C LYS A 322 -0.76 12.34 10.15
N GLU A 323 -1.79 12.09 9.36
CA GLU A 323 -2.64 10.89 9.43
C GLU A 323 -2.24 9.76 8.48
N TYR A 324 -1.19 9.92 7.66
CA TYR A 324 -0.85 8.97 6.59
C TYR A 324 0.54 8.36 6.73
N ASN A 325 0.64 7.06 6.42
CA ASN A 325 1.90 6.32 6.36
C ASN A 325 2.42 6.24 4.91
N LEU A 326 3.30 7.17 4.57
CA LEU A 326 3.95 7.26 3.26
C LEU A 326 4.94 6.13 2.96
N GLY A 327 5.45 5.44 3.99
CA GLY A 327 6.40 4.34 3.82
C GLY A 327 5.73 3.10 3.21
N THR A 328 4.47 2.84 3.57
CA THR A 328 3.74 1.67 3.09
C THR A 328 3.45 1.75 1.59
N SER A 329 2.98 2.92 1.11
CA SER A 329 2.74 3.16 -0.32
C SER A 329 4.05 3.08 -1.11
N LEU A 330 5.08 3.81 -0.67
CA LEU A 330 6.37 3.87 -1.36
C LEU A 330 7.10 2.52 -1.43
N LYS A 331 7.04 1.72 -0.37
CA LYS A 331 7.73 0.43 -0.29
C LYS A 331 7.05 -0.66 -1.13
N SER A 332 5.75 -0.59 -1.38
CA SER A 332 5.01 -1.78 -1.84
C SER A 332 3.99 -1.55 -2.95
N TYR A 333 3.53 -0.33 -3.20
CA TYR A 333 2.39 -0.10 -4.09
C TYR A 333 2.67 0.83 -5.26
N ILE A 334 3.76 1.59 -5.23
CA ILE A 334 4.14 2.52 -6.29
C ILE A 334 5.31 1.92 -7.06
N ASP A 335 5.19 1.82 -8.38
CA ASP A 335 6.30 1.47 -9.26
C ASP A 335 7.40 2.55 -9.19
N PRO A 336 8.64 2.22 -8.77
CA PRO A 336 9.72 3.21 -8.70
C PRO A 336 10.01 3.87 -10.06
N MET A 337 9.69 3.23 -11.19
CA MET A 337 9.87 3.82 -12.52
C MET A 337 9.04 5.08 -12.75
N ALA A 338 7.91 5.26 -12.03
CA ALA A 338 7.15 6.51 -12.09
C ALA A 338 8.00 7.70 -11.59
N TYR A 339 8.71 7.52 -10.48
CA TYR A 339 9.61 8.53 -9.94
C TYR A 339 10.90 8.66 -10.75
N VAL A 340 11.45 7.57 -11.32
CA VAL A 340 12.62 7.63 -12.21
C VAL A 340 12.35 8.51 -13.41
N ARG A 341 11.24 8.28 -14.13
CA ARG A 341 10.89 9.06 -15.33
C ARG A 341 10.70 10.54 -15.01
N TRP A 342 9.93 10.83 -13.97
CA TRP A 342 9.72 12.21 -13.53
C TRP A 342 11.02 12.87 -13.08
N ALA A 343 11.84 12.19 -12.26
CA ALA A 343 13.10 12.74 -11.77
C ALA A 343 14.11 13.01 -12.90
N ASN A 344 14.13 12.19 -13.96
CA ASN A 344 14.93 12.48 -15.14
C ASN A 344 14.44 13.75 -15.86
N SER A 345 13.12 13.96 -15.95
CA SER A 345 12.54 15.12 -16.64
C SER A 345 12.81 16.46 -15.94
N VAL A 346 12.94 16.46 -14.61
CA VAL A 346 13.19 17.67 -13.80
C VAL A 346 14.59 17.67 -13.15
N GLU A 347 15.48 16.76 -13.54
CA GLU A 347 16.81 16.57 -12.95
C GLU A 347 16.82 16.51 -11.42
N PHE A 348 15.89 15.74 -10.85
CA PHE A 348 15.77 15.57 -9.39
C PHE A 348 16.66 14.44 -8.88
N ASN A 349 17.37 14.70 -7.77
CA ASN A 349 18.16 13.67 -7.11
C ASN A 349 17.28 12.74 -6.24
N LEU A 350 16.96 11.56 -6.77
CA LEU A 350 16.17 10.53 -6.08
C LEU A 350 16.79 10.00 -4.78
N GLU A 351 18.08 10.19 -4.52
CA GLU A 351 18.69 9.83 -3.24
C GLU A 351 18.16 10.65 -2.06
N LYS A 352 17.65 11.86 -2.35
CA LYS A 352 16.99 12.71 -1.34
C LYS A 352 15.58 12.24 -0.99
N PHE A 353 14.99 11.40 -1.85
CA PHE A 353 13.64 10.89 -1.68
C PHE A 353 13.63 9.45 -1.17
N TYR A 354 14.41 8.56 -1.79
CA TYR A 354 14.49 7.16 -1.39
C TYR A 354 15.57 6.93 -0.31
N PRO A 355 15.20 6.42 0.89
CA PRO A 355 16.19 6.02 1.88
C PRO A 355 17.05 4.86 1.35
N LYS A 356 18.26 4.68 1.91
CA LYS A 356 19.24 3.66 1.49
C LYS A 356 18.63 2.25 1.36
N THR A 357 17.77 1.87 2.30
CA THR A 357 17.08 0.57 2.29
C THR A 357 16.18 0.38 1.09
N LEU A 358 15.43 1.42 0.68
CA LEU A 358 14.58 1.37 -0.52
C LEU A 358 15.41 1.51 -1.80
N ARG A 359 16.53 2.24 -1.78
CA ARG A 359 17.47 2.26 -2.91
C ARG A 359 18.06 0.88 -3.18
N ASN A 360 18.44 0.14 -2.14
CA ASN A 360 18.92 -1.24 -2.28
C ASN A 360 17.83 -2.20 -2.78
N LYS A 361 16.60 -2.03 -2.30
CA LYS A 361 15.44 -2.82 -2.73
C LYS A 361 15.09 -2.57 -4.20
N TYR A 362 15.15 -1.31 -4.65
CA TYR A 362 14.79 -0.91 -6.01
C TYR A 362 16.01 -0.67 -6.90
N ARG A 363 17.14 -1.34 -6.64
CA ARG A 363 18.38 -1.16 -7.41
C ARG A 363 18.13 -1.44 -8.90
N TRP A 364 17.30 -2.42 -9.22
CA TRP A 364 16.88 -2.74 -10.59
C TRP A 364 16.22 -1.57 -11.35
N ALA A 365 15.63 -0.59 -10.65
CA ALA A 365 14.96 0.58 -11.24
C ALA A 365 15.79 1.86 -11.10
N LEU A 366 16.42 2.06 -9.94
CA LEU A 366 17.13 3.29 -9.60
C LEU A 366 18.60 3.31 -10.07
N GLY A 367 19.14 2.15 -10.49
CA GLY A 367 20.55 1.98 -10.86
C GLY A 367 21.50 1.86 -9.66
N GLU A 368 22.77 1.59 -9.94
CA GLU A 368 23.84 1.64 -8.93
C GLU A 368 24.31 3.09 -8.78
N THR A 369 24.01 3.70 -7.63
CA THR A 369 24.49 5.04 -7.23
C THR A 369 24.22 6.18 -8.23
N GLY A 370 23.01 6.75 -8.21
CA GLY A 370 22.75 8.14 -8.61
C GLY A 370 23.03 8.55 -10.06
N LYS A 371 23.62 7.69 -10.89
CA LYS A 371 23.71 7.85 -12.33
C LYS A 371 22.46 7.23 -12.92
N GLN A 372 21.49 8.11 -13.15
CA GLN A 372 20.22 7.82 -13.81
C GLN A 372 20.48 6.90 -15.02
N VAL A 373 19.72 5.81 -15.11
CA VAL A 373 19.64 5.00 -16.33
C VAL A 373 19.14 5.95 -17.42
N ARG A 374 20.01 6.24 -18.40
CA ARG A 374 19.67 7.06 -19.58
C ARG A 374 18.61 6.38 -20.42
#